data_AF-A0A971GII7-F1
#
_entry.id   AF-A0A971GII7-F1
#
_cell.length_a   1.000
_cell.length_b   1.000
_cell.length_c   1.000
_cell.angle_alpha   90.00
_cell.angle_beta   90.00
_cell.angle_gamma   90.00
#
_symmetry.space_group_name_H-M   'P 1'
#
loop_
_entity.id
_entity.type
_entity.pdbx_description
1 polymer ?
#
loop_
_entity_poly.entity_id
_entity_poly.type
_entity_poly.pdbx_seq_one_letter_code
_entity_poly.pdbx_strand_id
1 'polypeptide(L)' 'MKQFIQFSKDSREELKKVTWPDRDEVTSFTVVVIVAVCVISVFLWLVDTGLMALITVVMK' A
#
# COMPACT_ATOMS: atom_id res chain seq x y z
N MET A 1 -5.41 10.96 -36.51
CA MET A 1 -4.45 11.61 -35.59
C MET A 1 -5.04 12.78 -34.80
N LYS A 2 -5.73 13.76 -35.42
CA LYS A 2 -6.33 14.90 -34.70
C LYS A 2 -7.36 14.52 -33.62
N GLN A 3 -8.14 13.45 -33.85
CA GLN A 3 -9.14 12.92 -32.91
C GLN A 3 -8.52 12.38 -31.60
N PHE A 4 -7.38 11.67 -31.67
CA PHE A 4 -6.68 11.12 -30.48
C PHE A 4 -6.08 12.21 -29.59
N ILE A 5 -5.58 13.29 -30.20
CA ILE A 5 -5.01 14.44 -29.50
C ILE A 5 -6.13 15.19 -28.77
N GLN A 6 -7.29 15.36 -29.43
CA GLN A 6 -8.47 15.97 -28.82
C GLN A 6 -8.98 15.12 -27.65
N PHE A 7 -9.14 13.81 -27.84
CA PHE A 7 -9.60 12.88 -26.81
C PHE A 7 -8.68 12.85 -25.57
N SER A 8 -7.36 12.91 -25.78
CA SER A 8 -6.39 12.98 -24.67
C SER A 8 -6.45 14.32 -23.94
N LYS A 9 -6.83 15.40 -24.63
CA LYS A 9 -6.98 16.74 -24.04
C LYS A 9 -8.25 16.82 -23.20
N ASP A 10 -9.36 16.28 -23.73
CA ASP A 10 -10.65 16.22 -23.05
C ASP A 10 -10.58 15.30 -21.81
N SER A 11 -9.91 14.15 -21.92
CA SER A 11 -9.65 13.25 -20.77
C SER A 11 -8.83 13.95 -19.66
N ARG A 12 -7.87 14.80 -20.04
CA ARG A 12 -7.07 15.59 -19.08
C ARG A 12 -7.91 16.67 -18.38
N GLU A 13 -8.93 17.22 -19.03
CA GLU A 13 -9.86 18.16 -18.42
C GLU A 13 -10.83 17.47 -17.46
N GLU A 14 -11.29 16.26 -17.78
CA GLU A 14 -12.12 15.46 -16.87
C GLU A 14 -11.36 15.02 -15.62
N LEU A 15 -10.09 14.62 -15.76
CA LEU A 15 -9.22 14.28 -14.62
C LEU A 15 -8.97 15.45 -13.66
N LYS A 16 -9.17 16.70 -14.11
CA LYS A 16 -9.12 17.89 -13.23
C LYS A 16 -10.42 18.13 -12.47
N LYS A 17 -11.55 17.57 -12.92
CA LYS A 17 -12.83 17.59 -12.19
C LYS A 17 -12.87 16.56 -11.06
N VAL A 18 -11.94 15.59 -11.09
CA VAL A 18 -11.72 14.68 -9.97
C VAL A 18 -11.07 15.45 -8.84
N THR A 19 -11.76 15.50 -7.70
CA THR A 19 -11.20 15.97 -6.43
C THR A 19 -10.11 15.01 -5.99
N TRP A 20 -8.87 15.32 -6.38
CA TRP A 20 -7.71 14.60 -5.87
C TRP A 20 -7.53 14.95 -4.39
N PRO A 21 -7.24 13.94 -3.55
CA PRO A 21 -6.92 14.17 -2.15
C PRO A 21 -5.69 15.08 -2.03
N ASP A 22 -5.61 15.80 -0.91
CA ASP A 22 -4.48 16.69 -0.64
C ASP A 22 -3.18 15.87 -0.51
N ARG A 23 -2.05 16.45 -0.92
CA ARG A 23 -0.74 15.77 -0.90
C ARG A 23 -0.35 15.38 0.53
N ASP A 24 -0.76 16.16 1.52
CA ASP A 24 -0.48 15.91 2.93
C ASP A 24 -1.29 14.71 3.47
N GLU A 25 -2.52 14.54 2.98
CA GLU A 25 -3.39 13.43 3.35
C GLU A 25 -2.87 12.10 2.77
N VAL A 26 -2.46 12.11 1.50
CA VAL A 26 -1.85 10.93 0.86
C VAL A 26 -0.55 10.50 1.57
N THR A 27 0.26 11.47 1.97
CA THR A 27 1.52 11.21 2.69
C THR A 27 1.24 10.63 4.08
N SER A 28 0.27 11.20 4.80
CA SER A 28 -0.13 10.72 6.13
C SER A 28 -0.64 9.28 6.08
N PHE A 29 -1.51 8.94 5.13
CA PHE A 29 -1.97 7.57 4.97
C PHE A 29 -0.83 6.60 4.60
N THR A 30 0.11 7.02 3.76
CA THR A 30 1.27 6.19 3.41
C THR A 30 2.13 5.88 4.64
N VAL A 31 2.38 6.87 5.49
CA VAL A 31 3.14 6.68 6.75
C VAL A 31 2.41 5.73 7.69
N VAL A 32 1.10 5.89 7.86
CA VAL A 32 0.28 4.99 8.70
C VAL A 32 0.36 3.54 8.19
N VAL A 33 0.25 3.33 6.88
CA VAL A 33 0.35 2.00 6.26
C VAL A 33 1.73 1.39 6.50
N ILE A 34 2.81 2.16 6.31
CA ILE A 34 4.17 1.67 6.56
C ILE A 34 4.33 1.20 8.01
N VAL A 35 3.87 2.00 8.97
CA VAL A 35 3.93 1.64 10.40
C VAL A 35 3.12 0.38 10.68
N ALA A 36 1.91 0.27 10.16
CA ALA A 36 1.06 -0.91 10.35
C ALA A 36 1.72 -2.18 9.78
N VAL A 37 2.29 -2.11 8.57
CA VAL A 37 3.00 -3.23 7.94
C VAL A 37 4.23 -3.64 8.74
N CYS A 38 5.00 -2.68 9.26
CA CYS A 38 6.15 -2.96 10.13
C CYS A 38 5.74 -3.68 11.42
N VAL A 39 4.63 -3.30 12.04
CA VAL A 39 4.15 -3.98 13.26
C VAL A 39 3.71 -5.41 12.96
N ILE A 40 2.94 -5.60 11.88
CA ILE A 40 2.44 -6.92 11.49
C ILE A 40 3.60 -7.84 11.08
N SER A 41 4.60 -7.33 10.36
CA SER A 41 5.75 -8.14 9.93
C SER A 41 6.59 -8.64 11.12
N VAL A 42 6.82 -7.79 12.13
CA VAL A 42 7.51 -8.17 13.36
C VAL A 42 6.70 -9.20 14.15
N PHE A 43 5.39 -9.01 14.24
CA PHE A 43 4.51 -9.96 14.93
C PHE A 43 4.53 -11.34 14.25
N LEU A 44 4.36 -11.39 12.93
CA LEU A 44 4.42 -12.64 12.17
C LEU A 44 5.79 -13.31 12.32
N TRP A 45 6.89 -12.56 12.20
CA TRP A 45 8.23 -13.11 12.39
C TRP A 45 8.42 -13.77 13.76
N LEU A 46 7.90 -13.15 14.83
CA LEU A 46 7.97 -13.71 16.18
C LEU A 46 7.12 -14.99 16.31
N VAL A 47 5.93 -15.00 15.70
CA VAL A 47 5.03 -16.15 15.69
C VAL A 47 5.64 -17.31 14.89
N ASP A 48 6.16 -17.06 13.70
CA ASP A 48 6.77 -18.06 12.82
C ASP A 48 8.00 -18.70 13.48
N THR A 49 8.87 -17.89 14.10
CA THR A 49 10.04 -18.40 14.83
C THR A 49 9.65 -19.19 16.07
N GLY A 50 8.63 -18.74 16.82
CA GLY A 50 8.09 -19.46 17.97
C GLY A 50 7.47 -20.81 17.59
N LEU A 51 6.68 -20.85 16.52
CA LEU A 51 6.10 -22.08 15.96
C LEU A 51 7.19 -23.04 15.48
N MET A 52 8.20 -22.55 14.76
CA MET A 52 9.32 -23.36 14.28
C MET A 52 10.09 -24.00 15.44
N ALA A 53 10.34 -23.24 16.51
CA ALA A 53 10.97 -23.75 17.72
C ALA A 53 10.10 -24.84 18.39
N LEU A 54 8.79 -24.60 18.51
CA LEU A 54 7.84 -25.57 19.08
C LEU A 54 7.82 -26.89 18.30
N ILE A 55 7.72 -26.81 16.97
CA ILE A 55 7.72 -27.99 16.08
C ILE A 55 9.02 -28.78 16.26
N THR A 56 10.17 -28.10 16.34
CA THR A 56 11.47 -28.75 16.53
C THR A 56 11.57 -29.46 17.88
N VAL A 57 10.97 -28.90 18.94
CA VAL A 57 10.91 -29.54 20.27
C VAL A 57 9.98 -30.75 20.25
N VAL A 58 8.82 -30.66 19.59
CA VAL A 58 7.84 -31.76 19.53
C VAL A 58 8.33 -32.94 18.69
N MET A 59 9.10 -32.67 17.63
CA MET A 59 9.63 -33.70 16.72
C MET A 59 10.89 -34.38 17.26
N LYS A 60 11.43 -33.90 18.38
CA LYS A 60 12.58 -34.49 19.09
C LYS A 60 12.10 -35.37 20.24
#